data_AF-A0A2A4C5P9-F1
#
_entry.id   AF-A0A2A4C5P9-F1
#
_cell.length_a   1.000
_cell.length_b   1.000
_cell.length_c   1.000
_cell.angle_alpha   90.00
_cell.angle_beta   90.00
_cell.angle_gamma   90.00
#
_symmetry.space_group_name_H-M   'P 1'
#
loop_
_entity.id
_entity.type
_entity.pdbx_description
1 polymer ?
#
loop_
_entity_poly.entity_id
_entity_poly.type
_entity_poly.pdbx_seq_one_letter_code
_entity_poly.pdbx_strand_id
1 'polypeptide(L)'
;MTYSSLPDAVAGFQDNAGRVDAFANGGPDDAYTTTDGRQVPSLSKFIGDNQANIDEAAASVPIVNGLAAAASASASAASSARDAALIQSGVYIDEPTGRAAVTDGQAFKVQGSGDVAAYEYRRVDASTSVLIAQYPSTAFIDENFNINPFLADYVPVVVDDQGNVAVHLEGGKLGAANGLSDDLMAGIVGRPYFDGLFSSNPFDADFFPVIADGSGNVVLWFDSGLLCARGLSSDLLPPTIVAAPPSTPGYSLYSWRAKLAAILGGNGIAKVVFTGDSWTEHLNETATALSQALYTAYGQSGNGWVSVHADEPGGISQLLNGATLVKSSGWTLYDMDPANSNSLDGHAVYATGTTDTITISGLKTQALKWYYKDDSGTFRYTVDGGSPVTVAGGGTGTLKSIAISGLADATHSIVFDLVGNAGTVTMYGGYATRTASGVEFSKAGNGGSTTTQWGPVSPMSASYISEINPDVIVIILGTNDSRQSVSNATFKQQLNVVLTAYRSAAPNAAIVLVAPPPNGDASSVPALLTSYRDAMNELAQSVANVELLNLYAFLPGYSVTQPMGLWGDALHLSAAGGRVVSGLLMNKFLKAI
;
A
#
# COMPACT_ATOMS: atom_id res chain seq x y z
N MET A 1 -19.42 -50.66 39.08
CA MET A 1 -18.13 -50.86 39.77
C MET A 1 -18.42 -51.44 41.13
N THR A 2 -17.84 -52.59 41.43
CA THR A 2 -17.93 -53.28 42.72
C THR A 2 -17.29 -52.44 43.82
N TYR A 3 -17.87 -52.48 45.02
CA TYR A 3 -17.44 -51.79 46.26
C TYR A 3 -16.08 -52.31 46.83
N SER A 4 -15.12 -52.65 45.96
CA SER A 4 -13.82 -53.22 46.34
C SER A 4 -12.66 -52.22 46.29
N SER A 5 -12.87 -50.95 45.94
CA SER A 5 -11.78 -49.97 45.69
C SER A 5 -11.71 -48.79 46.66
N LEU A 6 -12.69 -48.60 47.56
CA LEU A 6 -12.65 -47.48 48.52
C LEU A 6 -11.55 -47.61 49.58
N PRO A 7 -11.29 -48.80 50.17
CA PRO A 7 -10.23 -48.97 51.16
C PRO A 7 -8.84 -48.67 50.58
N ASP A 8 -8.58 -49.08 49.35
CA ASP A 8 -7.29 -48.85 48.67
C ASP A 8 -7.06 -47.37 48.36
N ALA A 9 -8.12 -46.65 47.98
CA ALA A 9 -8.05 -45.21 47.75
C ALA A 9 -7.79 -44.42 49.05
N VAL A 10 -8.41 -44.82 50.16
CA VAL A 10 -8.18 -44.21 51.48
C VAL A 10 -6.77 -44.49 51.98
N ALA A 11 -6.27 -45.72 51.81
CA ALA A 11 -4.90 -46.08 52.16
C ALA A 11 -3.87 -45.26 51.37
N GLY A 12 -4.08 -45.09 50.06
CA GLY A 12 -3.20 -44.25 49.24
C GLY A 12 -3.19 -42.77 49.64
N PHE A 13 -4.32 -42.24 50.10
CA PHE A 13 -4.40 -40.85 50.59
C PHE A 13 -3.65 -40.66 51.91
N GLN A 14 -3.75 -41.64 52.83
CA GLN A 14 -3.06 -41.62 54.12
C GLN A 14 -1.54 -41.76 53.95
N ASP A 15 -1.09 -42.65 53.05
CA ASP A 15 0.33 -42.81 52.73
C ASP A 15 0.93 -41.52 52.13
N ASN A 16 0.20 -40.86 51.23
CA ASN A 16 0.65 -39.59 50.66
C ASN A 16 0.69 -38.48 51.70
N ALA A 17 -0.31 -38.40 52.60
CA ALA A 17 -0.30 -37.43 53.69
C ALA A 17 0.90 -37.63 54.62
N GLY A 18 1.23 -38.87 54.98
CA GLY A 18 2.41 -39.18 55.81
C GLY A 18 3.74 -38.79 55.15
N ARG A 19 3.86 -38.93 53.83
CA ARG A 19 5.06 -38.51 53.09
C ARG A 19 5.20 -37.00 52.97
N VAL A 20 4.09 -36.29 52.78
CA VAL A 20 4.08 -34.82 52.76
C VAL A 20 4.49 -34.29 54.13
N ASP A 21 4.01 -34.90 55.22
CA ASP A 21 4.40 -34.54 56.58
C ASP A 21 5.90 -34.80 56.83
N ALA A 22 6.41 -35.96 56.42
CA ALA A 22 7.84 -36.28 56.53
C ALA A 22 8.74 -35.32 55.72
N PHE A 23 8.29 -34.85 54.55
CA PHE A 23 9.01 -33.85 53.78
C PHE A 23 9.01 -32.48 54.47
N ALA A 24 7.82 -31.98 54.83
CA ALA A 24 7.65 -30.61 55.30
C ALA A 24 8.10 -30.40 56.74
N ASN A 25 7.86 -31.40 57.60
CA ASN A 25 8.05 -31.32 59.05
C ASN A 25 9.14 -32.26 59.59
N GLY A 26 9.80 -33.03 58.73
CA GLY A 26 10.91 -33.90 59.10
C GLY A 26 12.11 -33.13 59.65
N GLY A 27 12.83 -33.76 60.58
CA GLY A 27 14.06 -33.25 61.18
C GLY A 27 15.24 -33.16 60.20
N PRO A 28 16.37 -32.59 60.64
CA PRO A 28 17.51 -32.25 59.78
C PRO A 28 18.27 -33.47 59.22
N ASP A 29 18.02 -34.66 59.74
CA ASP A 29 18.58 -35.93 59.24
C ASP A 29 17.53 -36.84 58.60
N ASP A 30 16.27 -36.40 58.55
CA ASP A 30 15.17 -37.23 58.10
C ASP A 30 15.08 -37.27 56.58
N ALA A 31 14.67 -38.43 56.08
CA ALA A 31 14.30 -38.66 54.68
C ALA A 31 13.16 -39.68 54.63
N TYR A 32 12.37 -39.63 53.57
CA TYR A 32 11.37 -40.66 53.31
C TYR A 32 11.59 -41.31 51.95
N THR A 33 11.17 -42.57 51.85
CA THR A 33 11.27 -43.35 50.60
C THR A 33 10.00 -43.14 49.76
N THR A 34 10.16 -42.73 48.51
CA THR A 34 9.06 -42.65 47.54
C THR A 34 8.62 -44.04 47.08
N THR A 35 7.45 -44.15 46.44
CA THR A 35 6.92 -45.44 45.95
C THR A 35 7.86 -46.15 44.97
N ASP A 36 8.71 -45.40 44.26
CA ASP A 36 9.73 -45.92 43.34
C ASP A 36 11.12 -46.09 43.97
N GLY A 37 11.23 -46.02 45.30
CA GLY A 37 12.42 -46.39 46.07
C GLY A 37 13.46 -45.28 46.24
N ARG A 38 13.19 -44.04 45.81
CA ARG A 38 14.11 -42.91 45.99
C ARG A 38 14.02 -42.36 47.41
N GLN A 39 15.16 -42.00 48.00
CA GLN A 39 15.20 -41.25 49.26
C GLN A 39 15.03 -39.77 48.97
N VAL A 40 14.04 -39.15 49.59
CA VAL A 40 13.81 -37.70 49.52
C VAL A 40 14.10 -37.11 50.91
N PRO A 41 15.10 -36.22 51.05
CA PRO A 41 15.38 -35.59 52.33
C PRO A 41 14.22 -34.69 52.77
N SER A 42 14.05 -34.51 54.07
CA SER A 42 13.18 -33.47 54.60
C SER A 42 13.63 -32.10 54.09
N LEU A 43 12.72 -31.12 54.12
CA LEU A 43 13.03 -29.75 53.75
C LEU A 43 14.13 -29.17 54.64
N SER A 44 14.12 -29.50 55.93
CA SER A 44 15.15 -29.10 56.89
C SER A 44 16.53 -29.64 56.51
N LYS A 45 16.60 -30.93 56.12
CA LYS A 45 17.82 -31.55 55.64
C LYS A 45 18.31 -30.95 54.32
N PHE A 46 17.41 -30.72 53.36
CA PHE A 46 17.75 -30.12 52.07
C PHE A 46 18.34 -28.71 52.21
N ILE A 47 17.78 -27.89 53.12
CA ILE A 47 18.32 -26.56 53.40
C ILE A 47 19.69 -26.68 54.06
N GLY A 48 19.85 -27.57 55.06
CA GLY A 48 21.13 -27.79 55.72
C GLY A 48 22.25 -28.26 54.78
N ASP A 49 21.96 -29.22 53.90
CA ASP A 49 22.92 -29.77 52.94
C ASP A 49 23.39 -28.70 51.91
N ASN A 50 22.56 -27.69 51.64
CA ASN A 50 22.85 -26.64 50.65
C ASN A 50 23.33 -25.32 51.28
N GLN A 51 23.40 -25.20 52.61
CA GLN A 51 23.74 -23.96 53.29
C GLN A 51 25.14 -23.43 52.90
N ALA A 52 26.12 -24.33 52.72
CA ALA A 52 27.47 -23.93 52.31
C ALA A 52 27.51 -23.26 50.93
N ASN A 53 26.68 -23.73 49.97
CA ASN A 53 26.58 -23.14 48.63
C ASN A 53 25.89 -21.77 48.67
N ILE A 54 24.91 -21.60 49.58
CA ILE A 54 24.22 -20.33 49.80
C ILE A 54 25.18 -19.30 50.43
N ASP A 55 25.99 -19.72 51.40
CA ASP A 55 26.97 -18.86 52.06
C ASP A 55 28.10 -18.44 51.09
N GLU A 56 28.57 -19.35 50.24
CA GLU A 56 29.55 -19.04 49.19
C GLU A 56 29.01 -18.05 48.16
N ALA A 57 27.75 -18.22 47.74
CA ALA A 57 27.08 -17.27 46.86
C ALA A 57 26.95 -15.89 47.51
N ALA A 58 26.57 -15.82 48.79
CA ALA A 58 26.44 -14.56 49.54
C ALA A 58 27.79 -13.84 49.71
N ALA A 59 28.89 -14.56 49.88
CA ALA A 59 30.23 -13.99 50.01
C ALA A 59 30.77 -13.36 48.71
N SER A 60 30.25 -13.76 47.55
CA SER A 60 30.68 -13.24 46.25
C SER A 60 30.05 -11.89 45.87
N VAL A 61 28.88 -11.57 46.42
CA VAL A 61 28.10 -10.35 46.11
C VAL A 61 28.85 -9.04 46.41
N PRO A 62 29.53 -8.87 47.57
CA PRO A 62 30.25 -7.64 47.89
C PRO A 62 31.46 -7.39 46.98
N ILE A 63 32.11 -8.47 46.51
CA ILE A 63 33.27 -8.41 45.62
C ILE A 63 32.84 -7.89 44.24
N VAL A 64 31.74 -8.42 43.70
CA VAL A 64 31.17 -7.98 42.42
C VAL A 64 30.73 -6.51 42.50
N ASN A 65 30.11 -6.10 43.61
CA ASN A 65 29.71 -4.70 43.82
C ASN A 65 30.92 -3.75 43.90
N GLY A 66 32.02 -4.17 44.54
CA GLY A 66 33.26 -3.38 44.60
C GLY A 66 33.93 -3.21 43.23
N LEU A 67 33.95 -4.26 42.41
CA LEU A 67 34.45 -4.23 41.04
C LEU A 67 33.60 -3.31 40.14
N ALA A 68 32.27 -3.34 40.28
CA ALA A 68 31.37 -2.46 39.54
C ALA A 68 31.59 -0.98 39.89
N ALA A 69 31.79 -0.66 41.17
CA ALA A 69 32.08 0.71 41.62
C ALA A 69 33.42 1.23 41.06
N ALA A 70 34.46 0.39 41.04
CA ALA A 70 35.77 0.76 40.48
C ALA A 70 35.72 0.96 38.96
N ALA A 71 34.94 0.16 38.24
CA ALA A 71 34.72 0.31 36.80
C ALA A 71 33.98 1.62 36.47
N SER A 72 32.96 1.98 37.25
CA SER A 72 32.20 3.23 37.09
C SER A 72 33.07 4.48 37.34
N ALA A 73 33.91 4.46 38.37
CA ALA A 73 34.86 5.54 38.64
C ALA A 73 35.88 5.72 37.49
N SER A 74 36.36 4.61 36.93
CA SER A 74 37.30 4.62 35.79
C SER A 74 36.65 5.16 34.51
N ALA A 75 35.39 4.81 34.25
CA ALA A 75 34.62 5.31 33.11
C ALA A 75 34.35 6.82 33.20
N SER A 76 34.07 7.32 34.41
CA SER A 76 33.85 8.75 34.67
C SER A 76 35.13 9.58 34.42
N ALA A 77 36.29 9.05 34.84
CA ALA A 77 37.58 9.68 34.59
C ALA A 77 37.95 9.70 33.09
N ALA A 78 37.68 8.61 32.36
CA ALA A 78 37.92 8.53 30.93
C ALA A 78 37.02 9.48 30.12
N SER A 79 35.76 9.63 30.53
CA SER A 79 34.80 10.54 29.89
C SER A 79 35.20 12.00 30.10
N SER A 80 35.61 12.36 31.31
CA SER A 80 36.13 13.71 31.63
C SER A 80 37.39 14.05 30.80
N ALA A 81 38.28 13.08 30.61
CA ALA A 81 39.49 13.25 29.79
C ALA A 81 39.17 13.40 28.29
N ARG A 82 38.16 12.66 27.79
CA ARG A 82 37.69 12.75 26.40
C ARG A 82 37.04 14.11 26.10
N ASP A 83 36.20 14.61 27.01
CA ASP A 83 35.46 15.86 26.79
C ASP A 83 36.40 17.08 26.84
N ALA A 84 37.42 17.04 27.71
CA ALA A 84 38.50 18.02 27.70
C ALA A 84 39.33 18.00 26.40
N ALA A 85 39.49 16.83 25.77
CA ALA A 85 40.22 16.69 24.51
C ALA A 85 39.46 17.21 23.28
N LEU A 86 38.11 17.26 23.32
CA LEU A 86 37.28 17.79 22.23
C LEU A 86 37.33 19.33 22.13
N ILE A 87 37.67 20.03 23.22
CA ILE A 87 37.79 21.51 23.28
C ILE A 87 39.23 21.96 22.95
N GLN A 88 39.86 21.39 21.92
CA GLN A 88 41.17 21.79 21.33
C GLN A 88 42.39 21.95 22.28
N SER A 89 43.58 22.02 21.66
CA SER A 89 44.89 22.20 22.32
C SER A 89 44.95 23.45 23.22
N GLY A 90 45.50 23.31 24.43
CA GLY A 90 45.79 24.44 25.33
C GLY A 90 45.01 24.48 26.65
N VAL A 91 44.39 23.37 27.07
CA VAL A 91 43.73 23.24 28.39
C VAL A 91 44.75 22.84 29.45
N TYR A 92 44.84 23.63 30.52
CA TYR A 92 45.72 23.37 31.66
C TYR A 92 45.00 22.57 32.75
N ILE A 93 45.75 21.78 33.53
CA ILE A 93 45.18 20.92 34.58
C ILE A 93 44.59 21.72 35.76
N ASP A 94 45.13 22.91 36.00
CA ASP A 94 44.66 23.83 37.03
C ASP A 94 44.90 25.30 36.63
N GLU A 95 44.25 26.20 37.36
CA GLU A 95 44.32 27.64 37.11
C GLU A 95 45.72 28.23 37.29
N PRO A 96 46.51 27.88 38.35
CA PRO A 96 47.88 28.38 38.50
C PRO A 96 48.78 28.03 37.31
N THR A 97 48.70 26.80 36.80
CA THR A 97 49.50 26.34 35.67
C THR A 97 49.15 27.11 34.39
N GLY A 98 47.86 27.31 34.14
CA GLY A 98 47.41 28.08 32.98
C GLY A 98 47.75 29.57 33.07
N ARG A 99 47.62 30.16 34.25
CA ARG A 99 48.01 31.57 34.49
C ARG A 99 49.49 31.78 34.23
N ALA A 100 50.35 30.87 34.66
CA ALA A 100 51.80 30.96 34.45
C ALA A 100 52.20 30.91 32.96
N ALA A 101 51.37 30.31 32.11
CA ALA A 101 51.66 30.10 30.70
C ALA A 101 51.23 31.24 29.77
N VAL A 102 50.49 32.24 30.26
CA VAL A 102 50.01 33.39 29.49
C VAL A 102 50.41 34.72 30.13
N THR A 103 50.37 35.81 29.37
CA THR A 103 50.67 37.18 29.86
C THR A 103 49.43 37.88 30.41
N ASP A 104 49.63 38.95 31.17
CA ASP A 104 48.52 39.74 31.76
C ASP A 104 47.55 40.23 30.66
N GLY A 105 46.25 39.99 30.85
CA GLY A 105 45.19 40.30 29.89
C GLY A 105 44.84 39.18 28.92
N GLN A 106 45.62 38.10 28.84
CA GLN A 106 45.32 36.94 27.97
C GLN A 106 44.40 35.92 28.64
N ALA A 107 43.59 35.25 27.81
CA ALA A 107 42.71 34.17 28.25
C ALA A 107 43.40 32.81 28.15
N PHE A 108 43.06 31.89 29.06
CA PHE A 108 43.52 30.51 29.08
C PHE A 108 42.42 29.59 29.62
N LYS A 109 42.46 28.31 29.22
CA LYS A 109 41.45 27.32 29.60
C LYS A 109 41.99 26.33 30.60
N VAL A 110 41.17 25.94 31.56
CA VAL A 110 41.49 24.99 32.62
C VAL A 110 40.49 23.85 32.56
N GLN A 111 40.95 22.62 32.82
CA GLN A 111 40.13 21.43 32.86
C GLN A 111 39.03 21.59 33.91
N GLY A 112 37.78 21.31 33.50
CA GLY A 112 36.63 21.30 34.40
C GLY A 112 36.44 19.96 35.12
N SER A 113 35.46 19.89 35.99
CA SER A 113 35.06 18.69 36.72
C SER A 113 33.54 18.64 36.90
N GLY A 114 32.94 17.45 36.91
CA GLY A 114 31.50 17.27 37.05
C GLY A 114 30.73 17.85 35.86
N ASP A 115 29.87 18.81 36.13
CA ASP A 115 28.98 19.45 35.15
C ASP A 115 29.69 20.42 34.19
N VAL A 116 30.96 20.70 34.43
CA VAL A 116 31.75 21.66 33.65
C VAL A 116 32.87 20.93 32.93
N ALA A 117 32.93 21.01 31.60
CA ALA A 117 34.01 20.45 30.79
C ALA A 117 35.29 21.29 30.86
N ALA A 118 35.14 22.62 30.87
CA ALA A 118 36.26 23.54 30.96
C ALA A 118 35.86 24.89 31.55
N TYR A 119 36.80 25.50 32.27
CA TYR A 119 36.74 26.89 32.71
C TYR A 119 37.64 27.74 31.83
N GLU A 120 37.23 28.94 31.46
CA GLU A 120 38.09 29.91 30.78
C GLU A 120 38.32 31.12 31.68
N TYR A 121 39.59 31.40 31.93
CA TYR A 121 40.05 32.48 32.78
C TYR A 121 40.79 33.52 31.95
N ARG A 122 40.74 34.78 32.37
CA ARG A 122 41.64 35.84 31.90
C ARG A 122 42.62 36.19 33.01
N ARG A 123 43.92 36.16 32.69
CA ARG A 123 44.96 36.56 33.63
C ARG A 123 44.88 38.06 33.93
N VAL A 124 44.96 38.43 35.20
CA VAL A 124 45.03 39.83 35.66
C VAL A 124 46.48 40.20 35.98
N ASP A 125 47.16 39.37 36.77
CA ASP A 125 48.58 39.50 37.11
C ASP A 125 49.19 38.11 37.36
N ALA A 126 50.43 38.03 37.84
CA ALA A 126 51.11 36.75 38.12
C ALA A 126 50.41 35.89 39.19
N SER A 127 49.63 36.50 40.08
CA SER A 127 48.97 35.86 41.21
C SER A 127 47.46 35.69 41.04
N THR A 128 46.83 36.46 40.15
CA THR A 128 45.36 36.49 40.03
C THR A 128 44.85 36.33 38.59
N SER A 129 43.70 35.65 38.46
CA SER A 129 42.92 35.52 37.22
C SER A 129 41.43 35.71 37.52
N VAL A 130 40.65 36.02 36.49
CA VAL A 130 39.19 36.16 36.57
C VAL A 130 38.53 35.14 35.65
N LEU A 131 37.54 34.41 36.15
CA LEU A 131 36.74 33.50 35.32
C LEU A 131 35.87 34.30 34.35
N ILE A 132 35.95 33.98 33.06
CA ILE A 132 35.22 34.68 31.99
C ILE A 132 34.20 33.79 31.26
N ALA A 133 34.37 32.46 31.26
CA ALA A 133 33.38 31.53 30.72
C ALA A 133 33.45 30.15 31.38
N GLN A 134 32.32 29.44 31.36
CA GLN A 134 32.21 28.02 31.72
C GLN A 134 31.58 27.27 30.54
N TYR A 135 32.13 26.11 30.21
CA TYR A 135 31.61 25.25 29.16
C TYR A 135 30.98 24.00 29.80
N PRO A 136 29.69 23.70 29.55
CA PRO A 136 29.03 22.54 30.15
C PRO A 136 29.68 21.24 29.66
N SER A 137 29.76 20.24 30.53
CA SER A 137 30.16 18.88 30.17
C SER A 137 29.02 18.12 29.51
N THR A 138 29.31 16.98 28.88
CA THR A 138 28.24 16.10 28.41
C THR A 138 27.42 15.57 29.58
N ALA A 139 28.00 15.43 30.78
CA ALA A 139 27.25 15.06 31.99
C ALA A 139 26.18 16.11 32.34
N PHE A 140 26.48 17.42 32.22
CA PHE A 140 25.48 18.46 32.40
C PHE A 140 24.36 18.41 31.35
N ILE A 141 24.71 18.10 30.10
CA ILE A 141 23.71 17.92 29.02
C ILE A 141 22.87 16.66 29.30
N ASP A 142 23.48 15.57 29.74
CA ASP A 142 22.79 14.32 30.05
C ASP A 142 21.92 14.43 31.31
N GLU A 143 22.25 15.26 32.29
CA GLU A 143 21.41 15.45 33.48
C GLU A 143 20.26 16.45 33.23
N ASN A 144 20.51 17.52 32.45
CA ASN A 144 19.53 18.60 32.27
C ASN A 144 18.75 18.53 30.95
N PHE A 145 19.20 17.73 29.98
CA PHE A 145 18.55 17.54 28.69
C PHE A 145 18.30 16.07 28.32
N ASN A 146 18.46 15.10 29.24
CA ASN A 146 17.97 13.74 28.97
C ASN A 146 16.44 13.71 28.95
N ILE A 147 15.92 13.31 27.80
CA ILE A 147 14.69 12.54 27.73
C ILE A 147 15.05 11.18 28.35
N ASN A 148 14.62 10.95 29.60
CA ASN A 148 14.94 9.77 30.41
C ASN A 148 15.17 8.48 29.59
N PRO A 149 16.37 7.88 29.63
CA PRO A 149 16.52 6.49 29.24
C PRO A 149 15.96 5.64 30.37
N PHE A 150 14.66 5.32 30.32
CA PHE A 150 14.11 4.32 31.23
C PHE A 150 14.87 3.01 31.01
N LEU A 151 15.50 2.51 32.08
CA LEU A 151 16.12 1.20 32.13
C LEU A 151 15.05 0.16 31.74
N ALA A 152 15.38 -0.69 30.78
CA ALA A 152 14.45 -1.56 30.05
C ALA A 152 13.67 -2.58 30.90
N ASP A 153 13.95 -2.65 32.20
CA ASP A 153 13.43 -3.70 33.07
C ASP A 153 12.20 -3.29 33.89
N TYR A 154 11.92 -1.99 34.07
CA TYR A 154 10.72 -1.55 34.80
C TYR A 154 10.16 -0.22 34.29
N VAL A 155 9.06 -0.26 33.53
CA VAL A 155 8.42 0.93 32.95
C VAL A 155 7.04 1.14 33.57
N PRO A 156 6.80 2.23 34.33
CA PRO A 156 5.47 2.50 34.87
C PRO A 156 4.51 2.91 33.76
N VAL A 157 3.33 2.29 33.73
CA VAL A 157 2.28 2.56 32.72
C VAL A 157 1.20 3.48 33.30
N VAL A 158 0.83 3.28 34.57
CA VAL A 158 -0.14 4.12 35.28
C VAL A 158 0.42 4.46 36.66
N VAL A 159 0.57 5.76 36.92
CA VAL A 159 1.06 6.33 38.19
C VAL A 159 0.01 7.30 38.72
N ASP A 160 -0.33 7.20 39.99
CA ASP A 160 -1.23 8.16 40.64
C ASP A 160 -0.52 9.45 41.08
N ASP A 161 -1.29 10.40 41.61
CA ASP A 161 -0.80 11.71 42.07
C ASP A 161 0.10 11.64 43.32
N GLN A 162 0.20 10.47 43.95
CA GLN A 162 1.03 10.17 45.11
C GLN A 162 2.29 9.36 44.73
N GLY A 163 2.43 8.98 43.46
CA GLY A 163 3.58 8.26 42.93
C GLY A 163 3.46 6.73 42.98
N ASN A 164 2.28 6.17 43.28
CA ASN A 164 2.08 4.72 43.28
C ASN A 164 1.84 4.19 41.86
N VAL A 165 2.43 3.05 41.53
CA VAL A 165 2.36 2.43 40.19
C VAL A 165 1.35 1.29 40.19
N ALA A 166 0.21 1.47 39.55
CA ALA A 166 -0.84 0.45 39.49
C ALA A 166 -0.54 -0.64 38.42
N VAL A 167 0.05 -0.24 37.31
CA VAL A 167 0.42 -1.11 36.18
C VAL A 167 1.81 -0.73 35.69
N HIS A 168 2.66 -1.74 35.47
CA HIS A 168 4.03 -1.58 35.00
C HIS A 168 4.36 -2.60 33.91
N LEU A 169 5.43 -2.35 33.16
CA LEU A 169 6.07 -3.33 32.30
C LEU A 169 7.33 -3.82 33.01
N GLU A 170 7.44 -5.13 33.23
CA GLU A 170 8.64 -5.79 33.76
C GLU A 170 9.26 -6.65 32.66
N GLY A 171 10.46 -6.31 32.19
CA GLY A 171 11.12 -7.01 31.09
C GLY A 171 10.25 -7.13 29.81
N GLY A 172 9.44 -6.11 29.52
CA GLY A 172 8.50 -6.08 28.39
C GLY A 172 7.18 -6.82 28.61
N LYS A 173 6.92 -7.37 29.81
CA LYS A 173 5.67 -8.07 30.17
C LYS A 173 4.80 -7.19 31.06
N LEU A 174 3.48 -7.27 30.91
CA LEU A 174 2.53 -6.51 31.74
C LEU A 174 2.50 -7.08 33.17
N GLY A 175 2.97 -6.30 34.14
CA GLY A 175 2.91 -6.59 35.57
C GLY A 175 1.97 -5.62 36.29
N ALA A 176 1.31 -6.09 37.35
CA ALA A 176 0.49 -5.26 38.24
C ALA A 176 1.09 -5.33 39.65
N ALA A 177 1.26 -4.17 40.29
CA ALA A 177 1.80 -4.12 41.64
C ALA A 177 0.74 -4.60 42.63
N ASN A 178 0.94 -5.80 43.20
CA ASN A 178 0.19 -6.37 44.32
C ASN A 178 -1.31 -6.59 44.09
N GLY A 179 -1.64 -7.62 43.31
CA GLY A 179 -2.88 -8.38 43.47
C GLY A 179 -4.17 -7.69 43.03
N LEU A 180 -5.17 -8.52 42.74
CA LEU A 180 -6.54 -8.08 42.47
C LEU A 180 -7.15 -7.58 43.78
N SER A 181 -7.93 -6.50 43.77
CA SER A 181 -8.65 -6.02 44.95
C SER A 181 -9.48 -7.14 45.59
N ASP A 182 -9.71 -7.10 46.90
CA ASP A 182 -10.50 -8.13 47.60
C ASP A 182 -11.89 -8.37 46.97
N ASP A 183 -12.50 -7.33 46.39
CA ASP A 183 -13.76 -7.43 45.62
C ASP A 183 -13.63 -8.23 44.32
N LEU A 184 -12.45 -8.19 43.69
CA LEU A 184 -12.15 -8.91 42.45
C LEU A 184 -11.73 -10.35 42.74
N MET A 185 -11.03 -10.59 43.85
CA MET A 185 -10.76 -11.93 44.39
C MET A 185 -12.05 -12.66 44.82
N ALA A 186 -13.01 -11.96 45.43
CA ALA A 186 -14.32 -12.51 45.76
C ALA A 186 -15.13 -12.92 44.51
N GLY A 187 -14.89 -12.26 43.37
CA GLY A 187 -15.50 -12.61 42.08
C GLY A 187 -14.87 -13.82 41.37
N ILE A 188 -13.63 -14.19 41.73
CA ILE A 188 -12.83 -15.21 41.02
C ILE A 188 -12.88 -16.58 41.72
N VAL A 189 -12.96 -16.64 43.05
CA VAL A 189 -12.87 -17.90 43.83
C VAL A 189 -14.10 -18.81 43.70
N GLY A 190 -15.13 -18.43 42.94
CA GLY A 190 -16.42 -19.14 42.88
C GLY A 190 -16.83 -19.78 41.55
N ARG A 191 -16.01 -19.74 40.48
CA ARG A 191 -16.45 -20.25 39.15
C ARG A 191 -15.59 -21.40 38.62
N PRO A 192 -16.19 -22.56 38.26
CA PRO A 192 -15.48 -23.73 37.74
C PRO A 192 -14.98 -23.58 36.29
N TYR A 193 -14.75 -22.36 35.81
CA TYR A 193 -14.41 -22.08 34.41
C TYR A 193 -12.90 -21.88 34.17
N PHE A 194 -12.08 -21.88 35.23
CA PHE A 194 -10.64 -21.58 35.14
C PHE A 194 -9.71 -22.80 35.02
N ASP A 195 -10.14 -24.01 35.39
CA ASP A 195 -9.31 -25.22 35.29
C ASP A 195 -9.04 -25.68 33.84
N GLY A 196 -9.84 -25.21 32.88
CA GLY A 196 -9.74 -25.59 31.47
C GLY A 196 -8.82 -24.74 30.60
N LEU A 197 -8.33 -23.59 31.07
CA LEU A 197 -7.60 -22.64 30.22
C LEU A 197 -6.08 -22.89 30.17
N PHE A 198 -5.52 -23.60 31.15
CA PHE A 198 -4.07 -23.82 31.29
C PHE A 198 -3.65 -25.29 31.25
N SER A 199 -4.59 -26.23 31.12
CA SER A 199 -4.29 -27.65 31.00
C SER A 199 -4.56 -28.12 29.56
N SER A 200 -3.50 -28.53 28.85
CA SER A 200 -3.50 -29.25 27.57
C SER A 200 -3.47 -28.50 26.23
N ASN A 201 -2.54 -27.56 26.02
CA ASN A 201 -1.92 -27.46 24.69
C ASN A 201 -0.52 -26.81 24.75
N PRO A 202 0.49 -27.37 24.03
CA PRO A 202 1.77 -26.70 23.86
C PRO A 202 1.53 -25.52 22.91
N PHE A 203 1.51 -24.29 23.43
CA PHE A 203 1.47 -23.12 22.57
C PHE A 203 2.79 -23.04 21.81
N ASP A 204 2.68 -23.01 20.49
CA ASP A 204 3.78 -22.72 19.60
C ASP A 204 4.32 -21.32 19.96
N ALA A 205 5.64 -21.17 20.11
CA ALA A 205 6.25 -19.90 20.52
C ALA A 205 5.99 -18.77 19.50
N ASP A 206 5.56 -19.16 18.30
CA ASP A 206 5.17 -18.26 17.23
C ASP A 206 3.70 -17.81 17.31
N PHE A 207 2.81 -18.42 18.09
CA PHE A 207 1.40 -17.98 18.19
C PHE A 207 0.86 -18.00 19.63
N PHE A 208 0.75 -16.81 20.24
CA PHE A 208 0.23 -16.66 21.60
C PHE A 208 -1.13 -15.95 21.61
N PRO A 209 -2.25 -16.67 21.84
CA PRO A 209 -3.57 -16.04 21.88
C PRO A 209 -3.74 -15.16 23.13
N VAL A 210 -4.13 -13.91 22.92
CA VAL A 210 -4.36 -12.92 23.99
C VAL A 210 -5.84 -12.81 24.32
N ILE A 211 -6.73 -12.84 23.32
CA ILE A 211 -8.18 -12.79 23.51
C ILE A 211 -8.83 -13.79 22.56
N ALA A 212 -9.72 -14.62 23.10
CA ALA A 212 -10.59 -15.49 22.32
C ALA A 212 -12.06 -15.26 22.67
N ASP A 213 -12.95 -15.45 21.71
CA ASP A 213 -14.39 -15.37 21.94
C ASP A 213 -14.94 -16.64 22.62
N GLY A 214 -16.20 -16.60 23.06
CA GLY A 214 -16.86 -17.73 23.71
C GLY A 214 -17.09 -18.95 22.81
N SER A 215 -16.73 -18.87 21.52
CA SER A 215 -16.73 -19.99 20.57
C SER A 215 -15.32 -20.54 20.30
N GLY A 216 -14.28 -19.98 20.94
CA GLY A 216 -12.89 -20.40 20.81
C GLY A 216 -12.13 -19.75 19.65
N ASN A 217 -12.67 -18.71 18.99
CA ASN A 217 -11.93 -17.97 17.98
C ASN A 217 -10.97 -16.98 18.62
N VAL A 218 -9.69 -17.01 18.24
CA VAL A 218 -8.70 -16.04 18.68
C VAL A 218 -8.86 -14.73 17.91
N VAL A 219 -9.14 -13.63 18.63
CA VAL A 219 -9.38 -12.29 18.07
C VAL A 219 -8.19 -11.35 18.29
N LEU A 220 -7.32 -11.64 19.24
CA LEU A 220 -6.06 -10.94 19.48
C LEU A 220 -4.98 -11.99 19.82
N TRP A 221 -3.80 -11.93 19.21
CA TRP A 221 -2.68 -12.84 19.47
C TRP A 221 -1.34 -12.14 19.27
N PHE A 222 -0.24 -12.76 19.70
CA PHE A 222 1.09 -12.41 19.24
C PHE A 222 1.58 -13.43 18.22
N ASP A 223 2.10 -12.96 17.09
CA ASP A 223 2.80 -13.77 16.09
C ASP A 223 4.28 -13.38 16.06
N SER A 224 5.17 -14.30 16.44
CA SER A 224 6.62 -14.04 16.60
C SER A 224 6.95 -12.69 17.29
N GLY A 225 6.22 -12.35 18.36
CA GLY A 225 6.41 -11.13 19.15
C GLY A 225 5.71 -9.87 18.61
N LEU A 226 4.99 -9.95 17.50
CA LEU A 226 4.16 -8.86 16.95
C LEU A 226 2.71 -9.02 17.40
N LEU A 227 2.08 -7.94 17.88
CA LEU A 227 0.66 -7.98 18.23
C LEU A 227 -0.19 -8.05 16.95
N CYS A 228 -0.98 -9.11 16.84
CA CYS A 228 -1.87 -9.42 15.74
C CYS A 228 -3.33 -9.47 16.21
N ALA A 229 -4.26 -9.13 15.32
CA ALA A 229 -5.68 -9.08 15.63
C ALA A 229 -6.51 -9.61 14.45
N ARG A 230 -7.65 -10.25 14.74
CA ARG A 230 -8.60 -10.71 13.72
C ARG A 230 -9.55 -9.57 13.40
N GLY A 231 -9.09 -8.68 12.53
CA GLY A 231 -9.81 -7.46 12.13
C GLY A 231 -9.75 -6.35 13.19
N LEU A 232 -9.90 -5.10 12.73
CA LEU A 232 -10.16 -3.93 13.57
C LEU A 232 -11.59 -3.48 13.27
N SER A 233 -12.38 -3.14 14.29
CA SER A 233 -13.66 -2.48 14.02
C SER A 233 -13.39 -1.11 13.41
N SER A 234 -14.31 -0.62 12.57
CA SER A 234 -14.24 0.74 12.00
C SER A 234 -14.06 1.83 13.04
N ASP A 235 -14.41 1.55 14.29
CA ASP A 235 -14.41 2.47 15.42
C ASP A 235 -13.05 2.55 16.13
N LEU A 236 -12.17 1.57 15.90
CA LEU A 236 -10.80 1.49 16.45
C LEU A 236 -9.72 1.85 15.43
N LEU A 237 -10.07 1.92 14.15
CA LEU A 237 -9.29 2.70 13.20
C LEU A 237 -9.42 4.15 13.65
N PRO A 238 -8.33 4.94 13.81
CA PRO A 238 -8.52 6.38 13.84
C PRO A 238 -9.38 6.75 12.63
N PRO A 239 -10.29 7.73 12.71
CA PRO A 239 -10.87 8.35 11.53
C PRO A 239 -9.79 9.16 10.81
N THR A 240 -8.61 8.57 10.56
CA THR A 240 -7.94 8.83 9.31
C THR A 240 -8.83 8.23 8.23
N ILE A 241 -9.76 9.06 7.75
CA ILE A 241 -9.77 9.28 6.31
C ILE A 241 -8.30 9.57 6.01
N VAL A 242 -7.53 8.57 5.58
CA VAL A 242 -6.23 8.84 4.97
C VAL A 242 -6.63 9.65 3.76
N ALA A 243 -6.58 10.98 3.91
CA ALA A 243 -7.02 11.90 2.89
C ALA A 243 -6.36 11.43 1.61
N ALA A 244 -7.18 11.13 0.59
CA ALA A 244 -6.68 10.51 -0.62
C ALA A 244 -5.46 11.31 -1.10
N PRO A 245 -4.27 10.69 -1.17
CA PRO A 245 -3.05 11.42 -1.48
C PRO A 245 -3.22 12.06 -2.87
N PRO A 246 -2.50 13.15 -3.18
CA PRO A 246 -2.55 13.73 -4.52
C PRO A 246 -2.26 12.68 -5.60
N SER A 247 -1.31 11.80 -5.34
CA SER A 247 -1.09 10.59 -6.14
C SER A 247 -0.48 9.49 -5.28
N THR A 248 -0.70 8.23 -5.65
CA THR A 248 0.10 7.12 -5.14
C THR A 248 1.53 7.16 -5.72
N PRO A 249 2.50 6.41 -5.16
CA PRO A 249 3.91 6.48 -5.59
C PRO A 249 4.20 5.93 -6.99
N GLY A 250 3.29 5.17 -7.60
CA GLY A 250 3.49 4.61 -8.92
C GLY A 250 4.42 3.40 -8.95
N TYR A 251 4.61 2.68 -7.84
CA TYR A 251 5.54 1.54 -7.79
C TYR A 251 5.13 0.39 -8.73
N SER A 252 3.84 0.24 -9.02
CA SER A 252 3.34 -0.79 -9.92
C SER A 252 3.70 -0.61 -11.40
N LEU A 253 4.17 0.58 -11.81
CA LEU A 253 4.56 0.87 -13.20
C LEU A 253 5.92 0.28 -13.61
N TYR A 254 6.37 -0.81 -12.97
CA TYR A 254 7.66 -1.43 -13.26
C TYR A 254 7.73 -1.97 -14.71
N SER A 255 6.67 -2.60 -15.23
CA SER A 255 6.63 -3.10 -16.62
C SER A 255 6.74 -1.94 -17.61
N TRP A 256 5.92 -0.91 -17.39
CA TRP A 256 5.94 0.33 -18.17
C TRP A 256 7.34 0.95 -18.21
N ARG A 257 7.96 1.17 -17.04
CA ARG A 257 9.30 1.78 -16.95
C ARG A 257 10.38 0.93 -17.61
N ALA A 258 10.30 -0.39 -17.50
CA ALA A 258 11.22 -1.30 -18.19
C ALA A 258 11.08 -1.19 -19.72
N LYS A 259 9.85 -1.07 -20.24
CA LYS A 259 9.61 -0.86 -21.68
C LYS A 259 10.06 0.52 -22.15
N LEU A 260 9.86 1.57 -21.34
CA LEU A 260 10.41 2.89 -21.64
C LEU A 260 11.94 2.88 -21.71
N ALA A 261 12.62 2.18 -20.80
CA ALA A 261 14.07 2.03 -20.86
C ALA A 261 14.52 1.33 -22.15
N ALA A 262 13.79 0.29 -22.59
CA ALA A 262 14.06 -0.39 -23.85
C ALA A 262 13.83 0.51 -25.08
N ILE A 263 12.78 1.35 -25.06
CA ILE A 263 12.51 2.36 -26.10
C ILE A 263 13.65 3.36 -26.20
N LEU A 264 14.17 3.85 -25.06
CA LEU A 264 15.32 4.78 -25.03
C LEU A 264 16.60 4.13 -25.56
N GLY A 265 16.72 2.80 -25.47
CA GLY A 265 17.73 1.99 -26.15
C GLY A 265 17.45 1.73 -27.64
N GLY A 266 16.36 2.26 -28.19
CA GLY A 266 15.97 2.13 -29.61
C GLY A 266 15.21 0.86 -29.97
N ASN A 267 14.84 0.02 -29.00
CA ASN A 267 14.19 -1.26 -29.26
C ASN A 267 13.19 -1.64 -28.16
N GLY A 268 11.97 -1.11 -28.23
CA GLY A 268 10.88 -1.50 -27.35
C GLY A 268 9.53 -0.97 -27.80
N ILE A 269 8.46 -1.61 -27.34
CA ILE A 269 7.10 -1.08 -27.47
C ILE A 269 6.47 -1.10 -26.08
N ALA A 270 6.06 0.07 -25.60
CA ALA A 270 5.32 0.24 -24.37
C ALA A 270 3.86 0.49 -24.71
N LYS A 271 2.94 -0.20 -24.03
CA LYS A 271 1.53 -0.23 -24.43
C LYS A 271 0.63 0.39 -23.37
N VAL A 272 -0.21 1.32 -23.81
CA VAL A 272 -1.21 1.99 -22.97
C VAL A 272 -2.60 1.58 -23.43
N VAL A 273 -3.48 1.22 -22.50
CA VAL A 273 -4.93 1.26 -22.71
C VAL A 273 -5.49 2.47 -21.96
N PHE A 274 -6.25 3.31 -22.66
CA PHE A 274 -6.81 4.55 -22.12
C PHE A 274 -8.34 4.50 -22.24
N THR A 275 -9.04 4.34 -21.12
CA THR A 275 -10.47 3.98 -21.11
C THR A 275 -11.24 4.69 -19.99
N GLY A 276 -12.57 4.63 -20.05
CA GLY A 276 -13.45 5.36 -19.16
C GLY A 276 -14.53 6.11 -19.93
N ASP A 277 -14.88 7.30 -19.43
CA ASP A 277 -15.96 8.13 -19.97
C ASP A 277 -15.52 9.04 -21.13
N SER A 278 -16.30 10.09 -21.42
CA SER A 278 -16.06 11.07 -22.48
C SER A 278 -14.68 11.73 -22.40
N TRP A 279 -14.09 11.87 -21.22
CA TRP A 279 -12.74 12.42 -21.08
C TRP A 279 -11.71 11.57 -21.82
N THR A 280 -11.96 10.27 -21.93
CA THR A 280 -11.10 9.30 -22.62
C THR A 280 -11.54 8.96 -24.03
N GLU A 281 -12.80 9.21 -24.37
CA GLU A 281 -13.32 9.06 -25.72
C GLU A 281 -12.92 10.25 -26.61
N HIS A 282 -13.22 11.46 -26.15
CA HIS A 282 -13.05 12.67 -26.95
C HIS A 282 -11.56 13.00 -27.14
N LEU A 283 -11.18 13.25 -28.39
CA LEU A 283 -9.80 13.55 -28.75
C LEU A 283 -9.24 14.77 -28.01
N ASN A 284 -10.02 15.85 -27.96
CA ASN A 284 -9.55 17.15 -27.49
C ASN A 284 -9.52 17.26 -25.96
N GLU A 285 -10.19 16.36 -25.25
CA GLU A 285 -10.21 16.37 -23.78
C GLU A 285 -8.89 15.86 -23.25
N THR A 286 -8.61 14.56 -23.26
CA THR A 286 -7.32 14.07 -22.71
C THR A 286 -6.54 13.15 -23.65
N ALA A 287 -7.22 12.44 -24.57
CA ALA A 287 -6.59 11.42 -25.39
C ALA A 287 -5.50 11.98 -26.33
N THR A 288 -5.75 13.09 -27.04
CA THR A 288 -4.75 13.71 -27.93
C THR A 288 -3.58 14.29 -27.13
N ALA A 289 -3.86 15.00 -26.04
CA ALA A 289 -2.83 15.62 -25.22
C ALA A 289 -1.89 14.57 -24.61
N LEU A 290 -2.45 13.46 -24.09
CA LEU A 290 -1.66 12.39 -23.49
C LEU A 290 -0.85 11.60 -24.51
N SER A 291 -1.50 11.16 -25.60
CA SER A 291 -0.83 10.40 -26.65
C SER A 291 0.30 11.21 -27.30
N GLN A 292 0.06 12.49 -27.63
CA GLN A 292 1.11 13.35 -28.19
C GLN A 292 2.27 13.59 -27.21
N ALA A 293 2.00 13.75 -25.91
CA ALA A 293 3.07 13.87 -24.92
C ALA A 293 3.94 12.60 -24.85
N LEU A 294 3.31 11.43 -24.89
CA LEU A 294 3.99 10.14 -24.94
C LEU A 294 4.80 9.97 -26.23
N TYR A 295 4.22 10.25 -27.39
CA TYR A 295 4.91 10.14 -28.68
C TYR A 295 6.06 11.12 -28.82
N THR A 296 5.92 12.33 -28.27
CA THR A 296 7.01 13.31 -28.24
C THR A 296 8.18 12.82 -27.40
N ALA A 297 7.89 12.15 -26.28
CA ALA A 297 8.93 11.65 -25.37
C ALA A 297 9.57 10.34 -25.85
N TYR A 298 8.80 9.46 -26.49
CA TYR A 298 9.17 8.05 -26.67
C TYR A 298 8.96 7.53 -28.11
N GLY A 299 8.47 8.36 -29.03
CA GLY A 299 8.08 7.92 -30.37
C GLY A 299 6.74 7.20 -30.41
N GLN A 300 6.16 7.13 -31.61
CA GLN A 300 4.89 6.45 -31.87
C GLN A 300 5.14 5.07 -32.49
N SER A 301 4.66 4.03 -31.81
CA SER A 301 4.53 2.67 -32.36
C SER A 301 3.16 2.51 -33.04
N GLY A 302 2.35 1.51 -32.67
CA GLY A 302 1.02 1.26 -33.25
C GLY A 302 -0.02 2.35 -32.96
N ASN A 303 -1.08 2.37 -33.78
CA ASN A 303 -2.27 3.17 -33.49
C ASN A 303 -3.07 2.62 -32.31
N GLY A 304 -2.91 1.33 -32.00
CA GLY A 304 -3.66 0.66 -30.94
C GLY A 304 -5.10 0.36 -31.38
N TRP A 305 -6.03 0.50 -30.44
CA TRP A 305 -7.46 0.25 -30.67
C TRP A 305 -8.08 1.20 -31.71
N VAL A 306 -8.94 0.63 -32.55
CA VAL A 306 -9.73 1.29 -33.59
C VAL A 306 -11.19 1.00 -33.30
N SER A 307 -11.88 1.97 -32.70
CA SER A 307 -13.30 1.87 -32.37
C SER A 307 -14.17 1.83 -33.63
N VAL A 308 -15.32 1.13 -33.57
CA VAL A 308 -16.40 1.25 -34.57
C VAL A 308 -17.25 2.50 -34.39
N HIS A 309 -17.26 3.08 -33.20
CA HIS A 309 -17.99 4.30 -32.89
C HIS A 309 -16.98 5.44 -32.66
N ALA A 310 -16.51 5.99 -33.77
CA ALA A 310 -15.56 7.09 -33.77
C ALA A 310 -16.11 8.33 -34.49
N ASP A 311 -17.43 8.43 -34.64
CA ASP A 311 -18.11 9.53 -35.34
C ASP A 311 -19.01 10.26 -34.34
N GLU A 312 -18.66 11.48 -33.96
CA GLU A 312 -19.59 12.37 -33.25
C GLU A 312 -20.52 13.09 -34.24
N PRO A 313 -21.73 13.52 -33.80
CA PRO A 313 -22.55 14.45 -34.56
C PRO A 313 -21.73 15.66 -35.02
N GLY A 314 -21.63 15.87 -36.33
CA GLY A 314 -20.79 16.93 -36.92
C GLY A 314 -19.56 16.43 -37.69
N GLY A 315 -19.33 15.11 -37.78
CA GLY A 315 -18.38 14.51 -38.71
C GLY A 315 -16.91 14.57 -38.27
N ILE A 316 -16.65 14.68 -36.97
CA ILE A 316 -15.30 14.70 -36.42
C ILE A 316 -14.91 13.27 -36.00
N SER A 317 -13.90 12.75 -36.70
CA SER A 317 -13.07 11.59 -36.34
C SER A 317 -12.71 11.56 -34.85
N GLN A 318 -13.23 10.67 -34.00
CA GLN A 318 -12.69 10.44 -32.66
C GLN A 318 -11.53 9.42 -32.64
N LEU A 319 -11.04 8.95 -33.78
CA LEU A 319 -9.84 8.12 -33.83
C LEU A 319 -8.55 8.95 -33.69
N LEU A 320 -7.52 8.35 -33.07
CA LEU A 320 -6.22 9.00 -32.90
C LEU A 320 -5.41 9.06 -34.20
N ASN A 321 -4.34 9.86 -34.17
CA ASN A 321 -3.25 9.84 -35.15
C ASN A 321 -3.65 10.16 -36.60
N GLY A 322 -4.72 10.94 -36.78
CA GLY A 322 -5.22 11.31 -38.11
C GLY A 322 -5.96 10.18 -38.83
N ALA A 323 -6.20 9.06 -38.16
CA ALA A 323 -7.14 8.07 -38.66
C ALA A 323 -8.57 8.62 -38.57
N THR A 324 -9.42 8.20 -39.49
CA THR A 324 -10.85 8.49 -39.48
C THR A 324 -11.61 7.21 -39.80
N LEU A 325 -12.76 7.02 -39.18
CA LEU A 325 -13.69 5.97 -39.57
C LEU A 325 -14.99 6.63 -39.99
N VAL A 326 -15.59 6.21 -41.09
CA VAL A 326 -16.89 6.69 -41.56
C VAL A 326 -17.78 5.49 -41.83
N LYS A 327 -19.02 5.52 -41.31
CA LYS A 327 -20.02 4.48 -41.53
C LYS A 327 -21.13 4.96 -42.44
N SER A 328 -21.65 4.09 -43.30
CA SER A 328 -22.94 4.34 -43.95
C SER A 328 -24.09 4.30 -42.93
N SER A 329 -25.24 4.86 -43.31
CA SER A 329 -26.39 5.02 -42.41
C SER A 329 -27.08 3.71 -41.99
N GLY A 330 -26.80 2.56 -42.61
CA GLY A 330 -27.44 1.29 -42.25
C GLY A 330 -26.81 0.57 -41.05
N TRP A 331 -25.73 1.10 -40.48
CA TRP A 331 -25.14 0.59 -39.24
C TRP A 331 -25.88 1.13 -38.02
N THR A 332 -26.31 0.22 -37.15
CA THR A 332 -26.90 0.54 -35.84
C THR A 332 -25.90 0.31 -34.73
N LEU A 333 -25.84 1.22 -33.76
CA LEU A 333 -24.95 1.15 -32.60
C LEU A 333 -25.55 0.31 -31.47
N TYR A 334 -24.73 -0.58 -30.90
CA TYR A 334 -24.83 -1.03 -29.53
C TYR A 334 -23.83 -0.24 -28.70
N ASP A 335 -24.33 0.45 -27.69
CA ASP A 335 -23.56 1.32 -26.81
C ASP A 335 -23.71 0.84 -25.37
N MET A 336 -22.60 0.37 -24.79
CA MET A 336 -22.56 -0.18 -23.43
C MET A 336 -23.60 -1.30 -23.18
N ASP A 337 -24.00 -2.01 -24.24
CA ASP A 337 -24.93 -3.14 -24.17
C ASP A 337 -24.15 -4.40 -23.76
N PRO A 338 -24.37 -4.96 -22.57
CA PRO A 338 -23.61 -6.12 -22.09
C PRO A 338 -23.90 -7.42 -22.85
N ALA A 339 -24.95 -7.49 -23.67
CA ALA A 339 -25.23 -8.65 -24.51
C ALA A 339 -24.53 -8.58 -25.87
N ASN A 340 -24.19 -7.38 -26.34
CA ASN A 340 -23.77 -7.16 -27.73
C ASN A 340 -22.50 -6.31 -27.89
N SER A 341 -22.01 -5.64 -26.85
CA SER A 341 -20.86 -4.74 -26.89
C SER A 341 -19.59 -5.43 -26.40
N ASN A 342 -19.28 -6.59 -26.99
CA ASN A 342 -18.06 -7.32 -26.69
C ASN A 342 -16.87 -6.68 -27.40
N SER A 343 -16.48 -5.49 -26.96
CA SER A 343 -15.38 -4.69 -27.51
C SER A 343 -14.56 -4.07 -26.37
N LEU A 344 -13.39 -3.49 -26.70
CA LEU A 344 -12.54 -2.85 -25.69
C LEU A 344 -13.16 -1.57 -25.13
N ASP A 345 -13.97 -0.87 -25.92
CA ASP A 345 -14.55 0.44 -25.62
C ASP A 345 -16.07 0.39 -25.38
N GLY A 346 -16.68 -0.79 -25.31
CA GLY A 346 -18.12 -0.92 -25.11
C GLY A 346 -18.97 -0.48 -26.31
N HIS A 347 -18.37 -0.28 -27.49
CA HIS A 347 -19.10 -0.05 -28.73
C HIS A 347 -19.13 -1.30 -29.63
N ALA A 348 -20.30 -1.59 -30.20
CA ALA A 348 -20.42 -2.50 -31.34
C ALA A 348 -21.38 -1.92 -32.37
N VAL A 349 -21.25 -2.30 -33.63
CA VAL A 349 -22.20 -1.90 -34.67
C VAL A 349 -22.71 -3.12 -35.42
N TYR A 350 -23.98 -3.12 -35.78
CA TYR A 350 -24.57 -4.18 -36.58
C TYR A 350 -25.35 -3.64 -37.78
N ALA A 351 -25.42 -4.46 -38.83
CA ALA A 351 -26.19 -4.19 -40.03
C ALA A 351 -26.67 -5.48 -40.69
N THR A 352 -27.76 -5.39 -41.44
CA THR A 352 -28.35 -6.49 -42.22
C THR A 352 -28.46 -6.17 -43.71
N GLY A 353 -28.05 -4.95 -44.11
CA GLY A 353 -28.07 -4.50 -45.49
C GLY A 353 -27.00 -5.16 -46.35
N THR A 354 -27.00 -4.81 -47.64
CA THR A 354 -26.09 -5.35 -48.66
C THR A 354 -25.14 -4.32 -49.26
N THR A 355 -25.29 -3.06 -48.88
CA THR A 355 -24.53 -1.93 -49.46
C THR A 355 -23.84 -1.09 -48.39
N ASP A 356 -23.98 -1.46 -47.12
CA ASP A 356 -23.41 -0.71 -46.02
C ASP A 356 -21.89 -0.85 -45.95
N THR A 357 -21.24 0.21 -45.52
CA THR A 357 -19.79 0.31 -45.48
C THR A 357 -19.28 0.88 -44.17
N ILE A 358 -18.09 0.43 -43.77
CA ILE A 358 -17.24 1.08 -42.76
C ILE A 358 -15.91 1.38 -43.46
N THR A 359 -15.60 2.66 -43.62
CA THR A 359 -14.35 3.11 -44.25
C THR A 359 -13.42 3.69 -43.22
N ILE A 360 -12.28 3.04 -43.01
CA ILE A 360 -11.17 3.56 -42.20
C ILE A 360 -10.17 4.19 -43.16
N SER A 361 -9.78 5.43 -42.92
CA SER A 361 -8.79 6.16 -43.71
C SER A 361 -7.71 6.76 -42.82
N GLY A 362 -6.51 6.99 -43.36
CA GLY A 362 -5.40 7.58 -42.63
C GLY A 362 -4.79 6.69 -41.55
N LEU A 363 -5.19 5.40 -41.48
CA LEU A 363 -4.72 4.49 -40.44
C LEU A 363 -3.27 4.09 -40.74
N LYS A 364 -2.32 4.62 -39.97
CA LYS A 364 -0.92 4.19 -40.05
C LYS A 364 -0.74 2.87 -39.31
N THR A 365 -0.51 1.77 -40.04
CA THR A 365 -0.41 0.43 -39.45
C THR A 365 0.34 -0.56 -40.35
N GLN A 366 0.93 -1.60 -39.77
CA GLN A 366 1.49 -2.75 -40.51
C GLN A 366 0.62 -4.00 -40.42
N ALA A 367 -0.25 -4.05 -39.41
CA ALA A 367 -1.25 -5.09 -39.27
C ALA A 367 -2.51 -4.56 -38.57
N LEU A 368 -3.68 -4.95 -39.06
CA LEU A 368 -4.96 -4.73 -38.40
C LEU A 368 -5.60 -6.08 -38.11
N LYS A 369 -5.86 -6.35 -36.83
CA LYS A 369 -6.79 -7.42 -36.45
C LYS A 369 -8.17 -6.83 -36.26
N TRP A 370 -9.15 -7.31 -37.02
CA TRP A 370 -10.53 -6.80 -36.97
C TRP A 370 -11.46 -7.82 -36.34
N TYR A 371 -12.25 -7.40 -35.36
CA TYR A 371 -13.08 -8.26 -34.53
C TYR A 371 -14.54 -8.13 -34.89
N TYR A 372 -15.23 -9.27 -34.90
CA TYR A 372 -16.63 -9.38 -35.28
C TYR A 372 -17.32 -10.50 -34.50
N LYS A 373 -18.65 -10.43 -34.41
CA LYS A 373 -19.47 -11.54 -33.95
C LYS A 373 -19.67 -12.50 -35.11
N ASP A 374 -19.45 -13.78 -34.89
CA ASP A 374 -19.68 -14.83 -35.89
C ASP A 374 -21.17 -15.11 -36.11
N ASP A 375 -21.89 -14.09 -36.58
CA ASP A 375 -23.29 -14.15 -36.99
C ASP A 375 -23.41 -14.88 -38.36
N SER A 376 -24.60 -14.88 -38.97
CA SER A 376 -24.84 -15.53 -40.27
C SER A 376 -24.53 -14.67 -41.50
N GLY A 377 -24.20 -13.39 -41.30
CA GLY A 377 -23.92 -12.45 -42.37
C GLY A 377 -22.55 -12.64 -43.02
N THR A 378 -22.37 -11.98 -44.15
CA THR A 378 -21.10 -11.95 -44.89
C THR A 378 -20.68 -10.51 -45.07
N PHE A 379 -19.40 -10.22 -44.86
CA PHE A 379 -18.80 -8.94 -45.20
C PHE A 379 -17.54 -9.16 -46.03
N ARG A 380 -17.08 -8.11 -46.69
CA ARG A 380 -15.80 -8.09 -47.38
C ARG A 380 -14.93 -6.99 -46.82
N TYR A 381 -13.63 -7.07 -47.07
CA TYR A 381 -12.74 -5.94 -46.87
C TYR A 381 -11.83 -5.73 -48.07
N THR A 382 -11.42 -4.48 -48.29
CA THR A 382 -10.36 -4.09 -49.24
C THR A 382 -9.31 -3.26 -48.50
N VAL A 383 -8.07 -3.33 -48.96
CA VAL A 383 -6.96 -2.50 -48.49
C VAL A 383 -6.47 -1.68 -49.67
N ASP A 384 -6.42 -0.36 -49.52
CA ASP A 384 -5.94 0.60 -50.52
C ASP A 384 -6.54 0.41 -51.93
N GLY A 385 -7.84 0.07 -51.99
CA GLY A 385 -8.55 -0.19 -53.25
C GLY A 385 -8.16 -1.49 -53.96
N GLY A 386 -7.45 -2.39 -53.27
CA GLY A 386 -7.12 -3.73 -53.76
C GLY A 386 -8.34 -4.67 -53.89
N SER A 387 -8.06 -5.92 -54.25
CA SER A 387 -9.11 -6.94 -54.44
C SER A 387 -9.88 -7.22 -53.13
N PRO A 388 -11.22 -7.31 -53.17
CA PRO A 388 -12.02 -7.65 -51.99
C PRO A 388 -11.73 -9.07 -51.48
N VAL A 389 -11.64 -9.19 -50.16
CA VAL A 389 -11.56 -10.48 -49.45
C VAL A 389 -12.86 -10.72 -48.70
N THR A 390 -13.52 -11.85 -48.96
CA THR A 390 -14.79 -12.21 -48.36
C THR A 390 -14.61 -12.94 -47.02
N VAL A 391 -15.42 -12.55 -46.04
CA VAL A 391 -15.52 -13.17 -44.71
C VAL A 391 -16.97 -13.58 -44.49
N ALA A 392 -17.22 -14.89 -44.51
CA ALA A 392 -18.54 -15.46 -44.24
C ALA A 392 -18.66 -15.85 -42.76
N GLY A 393 -19.69 -15.34 -42.09
CA GLY A 393 -20.02 -15.73 -40.73
C GLY A 393 -20.59 -17.15 -40.65
N GLY A 394 -20.23 -17.86 -39.59
CA GLY A 394 -20.63 -19.25 -39.34
C GLY A 394 -21.90 -19.40 -38.50
N GLY A 395 -22.48 -18.31 -37.99
CA GLY A 395 -23.69 -18.34 -37.16
C GLY A 395 -23.50 -18.89 -35.74
N THR A 396 -22.28 -18.93 -35.21
CA THR A 396 -22.01 -19.39 -33.83
C THR A 396 -22.29 -18.32 -32.77
N GLY A 397 -22.37 -17.04 -33.15
CA GLY A 397 -22.55 -15.91 -32.25
C GLY A 397 -21.34 -15.61 -31.35
N THR A 398 -20.22 -16.29 -31.56
CA THR A 398 -18.99 -16.12 -30.77
C THR A 398 -18.11 -14.99 -31.31
N LEU A 399 -17.18 -14.50 -30.49
CA LEU A 399 -16.16 -13.55 -30.94
C LEU A 399 -15.19 -14.21 -31.93
N LYS A 400 -15.04 -13.61 -33.11
CA LYS A 400 -14.02 -13.97 -34.10
C LYS A 400 -13.23 -12.74 -34.55
N SER A 401 -12.15 -13.00 -35.28
CA SER A 401 -11.35 -11.96 -35.90
C SER A 401 -10.79 -12.38 -37.25
N ILE A 402 -10.44 -11.39 -38.06
CA ILE A 402 -9.57 -11.54 -39.22
C ILE A 402 -8.26 -10.81 -38.99
N ALA A 403 -7.19 -11.26 -39.63
CA ALA A 403 -5.89 -10.59 -39.61
C ALA A 403 -5.57 -10.05 -41.01
N ILE A 404 -5.40 -8.74 -41.10
CA ILE A 404 -4.83 -8.03 -42.25
C ILE A 404 -3.38 -7.76 -41.87
N SER A 405 -2.42 -8.47 -42.46
CA SER A 405 -1.00 -8.42 -42.06
C SER A 405 -0.09 -8.17 -43.26
N GLY A 406 1.17 -7.83 -42.97
CA GLY A 406 2.18 -7.58 -44.01
C GLY A 406 1.99 -6.27 -44.75
N LEU A 407 1.26 -5.31 -44.16
CA LEU A 407 1.12 -3.97 -44.71
C LEU A 407 2.45 -3.21 -44.56
N ALA A 408 2.71 -2.29 -45.49
CA ALA A 408 3.83 -1.37 -45.37
C ALA A 408 3.65 -0.49 -44.12
N ASP A 409 4.73 0.05 -43.55
CA ASP A 409 4.59 1.03 -42.46
C ASP A 409 4.16 2.41 -43.02
N ALA A 410 2.92 2.49 -43.50
CA ALA A 410 2.33 3.64 -44.15
C ALA A 410 0.88 3.85 -43.68
N THR A 411 0.28 4.96 -44.11
CA THR A 411 -1.15 5.19 -43.92
C THR A 411 -1.95 4.39 -44.94
N HIS A 412 -2.97 3.68 -44.48
CA HIS A 412 -3.82 2.82 -45.30
C HIS A 412 -5.29 3.28 -45.27
N SER A 413 -6.00 2.92 -46.33
CA SER A 413 -7.47 2.92 -46.36
C SER A 413 -7.98 1.49 -46.33
N ILE A 414 -8.85 1.17 -45.37
CA ILE A 414 -9.46 -0.14 -45.21
C ILE A 414 -10.96 0.04 -45.27
N VAL A 415 -11.59 -0.58 -46.26
CA VAL A 415 -13.05 -0.49 -46.45
C VAL A 415 -13.64 -1.86 -46.18
N PHE A 416 -14.54 -1.92 -45.21
CA PHE A 416 -15.45 -3.05 -45.02
C PHE A 416 -16.76 -2.77 -45.75
N ASP A 417 -17.28 -3.73 -46.51
CA ASP A 417 -18.58 -3.63 -47.18
C ASP A 417 -19.43 -4.89 -46.99
N LEU A 418 -20.75 -4.74 -47.14
CA LEU A 418 -21.71 -5.83 -47.00
C LEU A 418 -22.19 -6.42 -48.33
N VAL A 419 -21.42 -6.27 -49.42
CA VAL A 419 -21.84 -6.82 -50.72
C VAL A 419 -21.92 -8.33 -50.65
N GLY A 420 -23.10 -8.86 -50.99
CA GLY A 420 -23.39 -10.30 -50.90
C GLY A 420 -23.84 -10.78 -49.53
N ASN A 421 -24.03 -9.87 -48.56
CA ASN A 421 -24.61 -10.21 -47.27
C ASN A 421 -26.06 -10.71 -47.39
N ALA A 422 -26.42 -11.71 -46.62
CA ALA A 422 -27.79 -12.23 -46.51
C ALA A 422 -28.23 -12.44 -45.05
N GLY A 423 -27.46 -11.95 -44.09
CA GLY A 423 -27.71 -12.10 -42.66
C GLY A 423 -27.29 -10.87 -41.86
N THR A 424 -27.04 -11.06 -40.56
CA THR A 424 -26.55 -9.99 -39.69
C THR A 424 -25.03 -9.99 -39.67
N VAL A 425 -24.42 -8.81 -39.74
CA VAL A 425 -23.00 -8.61 -39.49
C VAL A 425 -22.86 -7.68 -38.29
N THR A 426 -22.16 -8.12 -37.25
CA THR A 426 -21.82 -7.29 -36.07
C THR A 426 -20.32 -7.12 -35.97
N MET A 427 -19.84 -5.88 -35.84
CA MET A 427 -18.43 -5.52 -35.74
C MET A 427 -18.12 -4.87 -34.39
N TYR A 428 -16.99 -5.23 -33.79
CA TYR A 428 -16.56 -4.75 -32.47
C TYR A 428 -15.42 -3.73 -32.54
N GLY A 429 -14.69 -3.66 -33.65
CA GLY A 429 -13.55 -2.77 -33.83
C GLY A 429 -12.30 -3.52 -34.24
N GLY A 430 -11.14 -2.88 -34.07
CA GLY A 430 -9.88 -3.49 -34.46
C GLY A 430 -8.68 -3.05 -33.63
N TYR A 431 -7.59 -3.78 -33.79
CA TYR A 431 -6.32 -3.52 -33.13
C TYR A 431 -5.22 -3.38 -34.19
N ALA A 432 -4.71 -2.16 -34.33
CA ALA A 432 -3.77 -1.75 -35.35
C ALA A 432 -2.35 -1.60 -34.78
N THR A 433 -1.43 -2.44 -35.24
CA THR A 433 -0.09 -2.58 -34.67
C THR A 433 1.01 -2.23 -35.67
N ARG A 434 2.15 -1.79 -35.15
CA ARG A 434 3.37 -1.46 -35.89
C ARG A 434 4.57 -2.06 -35.15
N THR A 435 5.69 -2.25 -35.85
CA THR A 435 6.94 -2.75 -35.25
C THR A 435 7.91 -1.64 -34.85
N ALA A 436 7.60 -0.39 -35.20
CA ALA A 436 8.40 0.77 -34.81
C ALA A 436 8.52 0.87 -33.29
N SER A 437 9.73 1.14 -32.79
CA SER A 437 9.97 1.37 -31.36
C SER A 437 9.22 2.62 -30.89
N GLY A 438 8.57 2.54 -29.72
CA GLY A 438 7.87 3.65 -29.10
C GLY A 438 6.61 3.25 -28.35
N VAL A 439 5.69 4.19 -28.16
CA VAL A 439 4.43 3.95 -27.44
C VAL A 439 3.33 3.56 -28.40
N GLU A 440 2.60 2.49 -28.07
CA GLU A 440 1.32 2.14 -28.68
C GLU A 440 0.20 2.56 -27.73
N PHE A 441 -0.76 3.33 -28.23
CA PHE A 441 -1.79 3.97 -27.40
C PHE A 441 -3.18 3.53 -27.85
N SER A 442 -3.77 2.57 -27.14
CA SER A 442 -5.12 2.09 -27.39
C SER A 442 -6.15 2.95 -26.66
N LYS A 443 -6.74 3.92 -27.36
CA LYS A 443 -7.86 4.72 -26.86
C LYS A 443 -9.16 3.92 -26.97
N ALA A 444 -9.81 3.73 -25.83
CA ALA A 444 -11.01 2.93 -25.67
C ALA A 444 -11.99 3.54 -24.66
N GLY A 445 -12.21 4.86 -24.75
CA GLY A 445 -13.23 5.57 -23.99
C GLY A 445 -14.60 5.50 -24.64
N ASN A 446 -15.64 5.72 -23.84
CA ASN A 446 -17.04 5.75 -24.26
C ASN A 446 -17.82 6.85 -23.52
N GLY A 447 -18.42 7.75 -24.29
CA GLY A 447 -19.04 8.97 -23.82
C GLY A 447 -20.26 8.73 -22.96
N GLY A 448 -20.38 9.48 -21.86
CA GLY A 448 -21.54 9.34 -20.96
C GLY A 448 -21.53 8.08 -20.08
N SER A 449 -20.57 7.17 -20.27
CA SER A 449 -20.53 5.90 -19.54
C SER A 449 -20.27 6.05 -18.05
N THR A 450 -20.78 5.08 -17.29
CA THR A 450 -20.64 4.96 -15.83
C THR A 450 -19.95 3.66 -15.44
N THR A 451 -19.53 3.55 -14.18
CA THR A 451 -19.07 2.26 -13.63
C THR A 451 -20.13 1.17 -13.72
N THR A 452 -21.43 1.49 -13.61
CA THR A 452 -22.50 0.50 -13.71
C THR A 452 -22.66 -0.10 -15.11
N GLN A 453 -22.20 0.60 -16.14
CA GLN A 453 -22.14 0.10 -17.52
C GLN A 453 -20.82 -0.66 -17.77
N TRP A 454 -19.69 -0.13 -17.28
CA TRP A 454 -18.40 -0.79 -17.39
C TRP A 454 -18.29 -2.09 -16.59
N GLY A 455 -19.01 -2.21 -15.47
CA GLY A 455 -19.04 -3.42 -14.65
C GLY A 455 -19.36 -4.69 -15.43
N PRO A 456 -20.50 -4.76 -16.16
CA PRO A 456 -20.82 -5.90 -17.00
C PRO A 456 -20.09 -5.94 -18.37
N VAL A 457 -19.58 -4.81 -18.88
CA VAL A 457 -18.83 -4.78 -20.16
C VAL A 457 -17.37 -5.21 -20.00
N SER A 458 -16.72 -4.83 -18.90
CA SER A 458 -15.30 -5.08 -18.68
C SER A 458 -14.88 -6.56 -18.72
N PRO A 459 -15.67 -7.54 -18.22
CA PRO A 459 -15.35 -8.97 -18.36
C PRO A 459 -15.33 -9.44 -19.81
N MET A 460 -16.15 -8.87 -20.69
CA MET A 460 -16.11 -9.15 -22.12
C MET A 460 -14.84 -8.58 -22.75
N SER A 461 -14.51 -7.34 -22.37
CA SER A 461 -13.34 -6.64 -22.90
C SER A 461 -11.99 -7.24 -22.47
N ALA A 462 -11.99 -8.10 -21.44
CA ALA A 462 -10.80 -8.75 -20.89
C ALA A 462 -9.99 -9.55 -21.93
N SER A 463 -10.66 -10.13 -22.93
CA SER A 463 -9.98 -10.83 -24.03
C SER A 463 -9.07 -9.89 -24.85
N TYR A 464 -9.51 -8.67 -25.12
CA TYR A 464 -8.72 -7.65 -25.80
C TYR A 464 -7.58 -7.12 -24.93
N ILE A 465 -7.81 -6.94 -23.62
CA ILE A 465 -6.76 -6.56 -22.68
C ILE A 465 -5.65 -7.61 -22.66
N SER A 466 -6.02 -8.89 -22.63
CA SER A 466 -5.04 -10.00 -22.66
C SER A 466 -4.24 -10.01 -23.96
N GLU A 467 -4.89 -9.75 -25.10
CA GLU A 467 -4.23 -9.70 -26.39
C GLU A 467 -3.32 -8.48 -26.58
N ILE A 468 -3.78 -7.30 -26.15
CA ILE A 468 -2.96 -6.09 -26.16
C ILE A 468 -1.76 -6.29 -25.24
N ASN A 469 -1.99 -6.93 -24.09
CA ASN A 469 -1.05 -7.10 -22.99
C ASN A 469 -0.42 -5.74 -22.61
N PRO A 470 -1.25 -4.78 -22.12
CA PRO A 470 -0.78 -3.44 -21.82
C PRO A 470 0.22 -3.44 -20.66
N ASP A 471 1.10 -2.43 -20.64
CA ASP A 471 1.98 -2.15 -19.51
C ASP A 471 1.30 -1.22 -18.50
N VAL A 472 0.37 -0.38 -18.98
CA VAL A 472 -0.44 0.50 -18.16
C VAL A 472 -1.84 0.64 -18.74
N ILE A 473 -2.83 0.65 -17.85
CA ILE A 473 -4.22 0.96 -18.13
C ILE A 473 -4.57 2.22 -17.33
N VAL A 474 -5.15 3.23 -17.97
CA VAL A 474 -5.63 4.43 -17.28
C VAL A 474 -7.14 4.48 -17.40
N ILE A 475 -7.81 4.65 -16.27
CA ILE A 475 -9.28 4.66 -16.16
C ILE A 475 -9.73 6.01 -15.61
N ILE A 476 -10.59 6.71 -16.35
CA ILE A 476 -11.23 7.96 -15.89
C ILE A 476 -12.74 7.75 -15.87
N LEU A 477 -13.32 7.66 -14.67
CA LEU A 477 -14.76 7.46 -14.43
C LEU A 477 -15.20 8.24 -13.19
N GLY A 478 -16.50 8.34 -12.96
CA GLY A 478 -17.08 9.01 -11.79
C GLY A 478 -17.87 10.27 -12.13
N THR A 479 -17.56 10.93 -13.25
CA THR A 479 -18.27 12.13 -13.70
C THR A 479 -19.74 11.81 -14.01
N ASN A 480 -20.00 10.84 -14.89
CA ASN A 480 -21.37 10.46 -15.23
C ASN A 480 -22.06 9.65 -14.12
N ASP A 481 -21.30 8.86 -13.35
CA ASP A 481 -21.81 8.21 -12.15
C ASP A 481 -22.42 9.23 -11.19
N SER A 482 -21.74 10.36 -11.00
CA SER A 482 -22.22 11.46 -10.16
C SER A 482 -23.47 12.12 -10.74
N ARG A 483 -23.50 12.38 -12.05
CA ARG A 483 -24.68 12.95 -12.76
C ARG A 483 -25.91 12.05 -12.66
N GLN A 484 -25.70 10.73 -12.64
CA GLN A 484 -26.75 9.73 -12.50
C GLN A 484 -26.99 9.32 -11.04
N SER A 485 -26.36 10.00 -10.08
CA SER A 485 -26.50 9.74 -8.64
C SER A 485 -26.22 8.28 -8.24
N VAL A 486 -25.25 7.62 -8.88
CA VAL A 486 -24.82 6.27 -8.52
C VAL A 486 -24.31 6.27 -7.08
N SER A 487 -24.78 5.34 -6.25
CA SER A 487 -24.32 5.32 -4.84
C SER A 487 -22.82 5.02 -4.76
N ASN A 488 -22.12 5.56 -3.75
CA ASN A 488 -20.69 5.26 -3.55
C ASN A 488 -20.40 3.75 -3.43
N ALA A 489 -21.29 3.01 -2.77
CA ALA A 489 -21.19 1.56 -2.64
C ALA A 489 -21.27 0.86 -4.01
N THR A 490 -22.23 1.25 -4.85
CA THR A 490 -22.38 0.71 -6.21
C THR A 490 -21.19 1.08 -7.08
N PHE A 491 -20.75 2.33 -7.03
CA PHE A 491 -19.57 2.81 -7.76
C PHE A 491 -18.33 1.96 -7.44
N LYS A 492 -18.01 1.82 -6.14
CA LYS A 492 -16.86 1.04 -5.68
C LYS A 492 -16.98 -0.43 -6.09
N GLN A 493 -18.17 -1.02 -5.94
CA GLN A 493 -18.41 -2.41 -6.32
C GLN A 493 -18.16 -2.64 -7.81
N GLN A 494 -18.72 -1.80 -8.68
CA GLN A 494 -18.61 -1.97 -10.13
C GLN A 494 -17.21 -1.63 -10.63
N LEU A 495 -16.55 -0.60 -10.07
CA LEU A 495 -15.14 -0.34 -10.36
C LEU A 495 -14.26 -1.54 -9.95
N ASN A 496 -14.54 -2.20 -8.83
CA ASN A 496 -13.82 -3.40 -8.44
C ASN A 496 -14.02 -4.58 -9.42
N VAL A 497 -15.19 -4.69 -10.06
CA VAL A 497 -15.42 -5.67 -11.15
C VAL A 497 -14.49 -5.37 -12.34
N VAL A 498 -14.42 -4.10 -12.75
CA VAL A 498 -13.51 -3.64 -13.82
C VAL A 498 -12.05 -3.95 -13.49
N LEU A 499 -11.61 -3.59 -12.28
CA LEU A 499 -10.25 -3.87 -11.81
C LEU A 499 -9.97 -5.37 -11.82
N THR A 500 -10.89 -6.20 -11.35
CA THR A 500 -10.74 -7.66 -11.32
C THR A 500 -10.58 -8.23 -12.72
N ALA A 501 -11.42 -7.82 -13.68
CA ALA A 501 -11.35 -8.28 -15.06
C ALA A 501 -10.00 -7.92 -15.71
N TYR A 502 -9.54 -6.67 -15.53
CA TYR A 502 -8.32 -6.19 -16.17
C TYR A 502 -7.05 -6.71 -15.51
N ARG A 503 -7.01 -6.84 -14.18
CA ARG A 503 -5.89 -7.47 -13.47
C ARG A 503 -5.74 -8.94 -13.81
N SER A 504 -6.86 -9.65 -14.01
CA SER A 504 -6.84 -11.04 -14.47
C SER A 504 -6.28 -11.15 -15.90
N ALA A 505 -6.70 -10.25 -16.80
CA ALA A 505 -6.26 -10.26 -18.20
C ALA A 505 -4.82 -9.79 -18.42
N ALA A 506 -4.33 -8.84 -17.61
CA ALA A 506 -2.99 -8.26 -17.70
C ALA A 506 -2.36 -8.11 -16.30
N PRO A 507 -1.88 -9.19 -15.68
CA PRO A 507 -1.40 -9.19 -14.28
C PRO A 507 -0.15 -8.33 -14.04
N ASN A 508 0.60 -7.98 -15.09
CA ASN A 508 1.77 -7.09 -14.98
C ASN A 508 1.46 -5.62 -15.30
N ALA A 509 0.26 -5.31 -15.80
CA ALA A 509 -0.13 -3.94 -16.07
C ALA A 509 -0.38 -3.18 -14.76
N ALA A 510 0.11 -1.95 -14.68
CA ALA A 510 -0.38 -1.00 -13.70
C ALA A 510 -1.75 -0.47 -14.14
N ILE A 511 -2.68 -0.28 -13.20
CA ILE A 511 -3.95 0.39 -13.47
C ILE A 511 -3.94 1.73 -12.72
N VAL A 512 -3.98 2.84 -13.44
CA VAL A 512 -4.05 4.19 -12.87
C VAL A 512 -5.50 4.65 -12.90
N LEU A 513 -6.12 4.73 -11.72
CA LEU A 513 -7.42 5.37 -11.53
C LEU A 513 -7.23 6.89 -11.46
N VAL A 514 -7.99 7.64 -12.26
CA VAL A 514 -7.99 9.10 -12.21
C VAL A 514 -9.30 9.56 -11.60
N ALA A 515 -9.25 10.12 -10.39
CA ALA A 515 -10.42 10.69 -9.74
C ALA A 515 -10.69 12.09 -10.32
N PRO A 516 -11.82 12.31 -11.03
CA PRO A 516 -12.13 13.59 -11.67
C PRO A 516 -12.41 14.68 -10.61
N PRO A 517 -12.05 15.96 -10.85
CA PRO A 517 -12.35 17.06 -9.94
C PRO A 517 -13.84 17.46 -10.01
N PRO A 518 -14.33 18.35 -9.12
CA PRO A 518 -15.67 18.93 -9.25
C PRO A 518 -15.81 19.66 -10.59
N ASN A 519 -16.91 19.40 -11.28
CA ASN A 519 -17.30 20.08 -12.51
C ASN A 519 -18.46 21.07 -12.25
N GLY A 520 -18.90 21.78 -13.28
CA GLY A 520 -19.95 22.79 -13.22
C GLY A 520 -21.35 22.31 -13.60
N ASP A 521 -21.52 21.04 -13.97
CA ASP A 521 -22.80 20.48 -14.43
C ASP A 521 -23.77 20.39 -13.25
N ALA A 522 -24.98 20.93 -13.41
CA ALA A 522 -25.95 21.03 -12.33
C ALA A 522 -26.52 19.66 -11.91
N SER A 523 -26.41 18.65 -12.77
CA SER A 523 -26.82 17.28 -12.44
C SER A 523 -25.74 16.51 -11.67
N SER A 524 -24.48 16.93 -11.75
CA SER A 524 -23.39 16.34 -10.95
C SER A 524 -23.64 16.60 -9.47
N VAL A 525 -23.45 15.57 -8.65
CA VAL A 525 -23.51 15.64 -7.18
C VAL A 525 -22.07 15.72 -6.63
N PRO A 526 -21.57 16.91 -6.21
CA PRO A 526 -20.16 17.09 -5.85
C PRO A 526 -19.71 16.22 -4.67
N ALA A 527 -20.61 15.97 -3.72
CA ALA A 527 -20.34 15.08 -2.59
C ALA A 527 -20.07 13.63 -3.04
N LEU A 528 -20.73 13.16 -4.11
CA LEU A 528 -20.49 11.82 -4.64
C LEU A 528 -19.12 11.71 -5.30
N LEU A 529 -18.69 12.70 -6.07
CA LEU A 529 -17.34 12.72 -6.64
C LEU A 529 -16.24 12.68 -5.57
N THR A 530 -16.47 13.36 -4.44
CA THR A 530 -15.59 13.28 -3.25
C THR A 530 -15.57 11.86 -2.69
N SER A 531 -16.73 11.22 -2.55
CA SER A 531 -16.81 9.84 -2.05
C SER A 531 -16.21 8.81 -3.01
N TYR A 532 -16.34 9.00 -4.32
CA TYR A 532 -15.76 8.13 -5.34
C TYR A 532 -14.23 8.20 -5.32
N ARG A 533 -13.66 9.40 -5.14
CA ARG A 533 -12.22 9.57 -4.92
C ARG A 533 -11.74 8.73 -3.74
N ASP A 534 -12.46 8.77 -2.62
CA ASP A 534 -12.10 7.99 -1.43
C ASP A 534 -12.23 6.49 -1.70
N ALA A 535 -13.28 6.06 -2.40
CA ALA A 535 -13.43 4.67 -2.85
C ALA A 535 -12.30 4.22 -3.80
N MET A 536 -11.87 5.07 -4.73
CA MET A 536 -10.72 4.79 -5.61
C MET A 536 -9.42 4.68 -4.82
N ASN A 537 -9.22 5.53 -3.80
CA ASN A 537 -8.06 5.45 -2.91
C ASN A 537 -8.06 4.15 -2.10
N GLU A 538 -9.21 3.74 -1.56
CA GLU A 538 -9.34 2.46 -0.88
C GLU A 538 -9.01 1.29 -1.81
N LEU A 539 -9.52 1.31 -3.06
CA LEU A 539 -9.20 0.29 -4.06
C LEU A 539 -7.72 0.27 -4.44
N ALA A 540 -7.09 1.43 -4.60
CA ALA A 540 -5.66 1.53 -4.88
C ALA A 540 -4.79 0.96 -3.75
N GLN A 541 -5.27 1.01 -2.50
CA GLN A 541 -4.59 0.42 -1.35
C GLN A 541 -4.85 -1.09 -1.21
N SER A 542 -6.04 -1.56 -1.58
CA SER A 542 -6.44 -2.96 -1.37
C SER A 542 -6.21 -3.87 -2.58
N VAL A 543 -6.04 -3.32 -3.78
CA VAL A 543 -5.88 -4.10 -5.02
C VAL A 543 -4.46 -3.92 -5.56
N ALA A 544 -3.75 -5.03 -5.73
CA ALA A 544 -2.40 -5.01 -6.25
C ALA A 544 -2.30 -4.35 -7.64
N ASN A 545 -1.24 -3.58 -7.85
CA ASN A 545 -0.93 -2.82 -9.05
C ASN A 545 -2.00 -1.80 -9.48
N VAL A 546 -2.76 -1.26 -8.54
CA VAL A 546 -3.66 -0.13 -8.76
C VAL A 546 -3.04 1.12 -8.14
N GLU A 547 -3.05 2.21 -8.91
CA GLU A 547 -2.52 3.52 -8.54
C GLU A 547 -3.64 4.55 -8.65
N LEU A 548 -3.50 5.67 -7.93
CA LEU A 548 -4.44 6.78 -7.94
C LEU A 548 -3.77 8.06 -8.39
N LEU A 549 -4.41 8.76 -9.33
CA LEU A 549 -4.24 10.19 -9.56
C LEU A 549 -5.48 10.94 -9.05
N ASN A 550 -5.32 11.70 -7.98
CA ASN A 550 -6.42 12.46 -7.38
C ASN A 550 -6.43 13.90 -7.90
N LEU A 551 -7.26 14.19 -8.92
CA LEU A 551 -7.30 15.54 -9.49
C LEU A 551 -7.88 16.59 -8.53
N TYR A 552 -8.67 16.20 -7.52
CA TYR A 552 -9.12 17.12 -6.46
C TYR A 552 -7.96 17.79 -5.74
N ALA A 553 -6.82 17.12 -5.60
CA ALA A 553 -5.67 17.66 -4.89
C ALA A 553 -4.86 18.65 -5.74
N PHE A 554 -5.03 18.64 -7.07
CA PHE A 554 -4.27 19.46 -8.01
C PHE A 554 -5.09 20.60 -8.62
N LEU A 555 -6.41 20.42 -8.73
CA LEU A 555 -7.30 21.38 -9.37
C LEU A 555 -8.29 21.95 -8.34
N PRO A 556 -8.35 23.28 -8.17
CA PRO A 556 -9.42 23.88 -7.39
C PRO A 556 -10.77 23.67 -8.09
N GLY A 557 -11.87 23.96 -7.39
CA GLY A 557 -13.22 23.75 -7.92
C GLY A 557 -13.51 24.49 -9.24
N TYR A 558 -14.55 24.05 -9.94
CA TYR A 558 -14.96 24.58 -11.26
C TYR A 558 -15.02 26.10 -11.35
N SER A 559 -15.54 26.80 -10.33
CA SER A 559 -15.64 28.27 -10.34
C SER A 559 -14.29 28.99 -10.44
N VAL A 560 -13.19 28.34 -10.04
CA VAL A 560 -11.83 28.86 -10.15
C VAL A 560 -11.20 28.43 -11.47
N THR A 561 -11.38 27.18 -11.88
CA THR A 561 -10.72 26.62 -13.07
C THR A 561 -11.40 27.00 -14.38
N GLN A 562 -12.69 27.35 -14.36
CA GLN A 562 -13.41 27.77 -15.56
C GLN A 562 -12.93 29.11 -16.12
N PRO A 563 -12.77 30.18 -15.32
CA PRO A 563 -12.15 31.43 -15.79
C PRO A 563 -10.72 31.27 -16.33
N MET A 564 -10.02 30.19 -15.94
CA MET A 564 -8.69 29.86 -16.45
C MET A 564 -8.72 29.14 -17.82
N GLY A 565 -9.92 28.88 -18.36
CA GLY A 565 -10.12 28.23 -19.65
C GLY A 565 -9.87 26.72 -19.63
N LEU A 566 -9.95 26.06 -18.46
CA LEU A 566 -9.68 24.62 -18.35
C LEU A 566 -10.86 23.75 -18.81
N TRP A 567 -12.07 24.31 -18.95
CA TRP A 567 -13.24 23.56 -19.39
C TRP A 567 -13.80 24.10 -20.70
N GLY A 568 -14.26 23.19 -21.57
CA GLY A 568 -14.96 23.51 -22.80
C GLY A 568 -16.44 23.82 -22.54
N ASP A 569 -17.02 23.13 -21.56
CA ASP A 569 -18.36 23.36 -21.05
C ASP A 569 -18.41 23.05 -19.54
N ALA A 570 -19.60 22.83 -18.98
CA ALA A 570 -19.76 22.54 -17.56
C ALA A 570 -19.25 21.15 -17.12
N LEU A 571 -18.87 20.28 -18.06
CA LEU A 571 -18.57 18.86 -17.86
C LEU A 571 -17.21 18.43 -18.44
N HIS A 572 -16.89 18.92 -19.62
CA HIS A 572 -15.80 18.48 -20.47
C HIS A 572 -14.62 19.43 -20.39
N LEU A 573 -13.41 18.86 -20.36
CA LEU A 573 -12.19 19.67 -20.37
C LEU A 573 -12.03 20.37 -21.71
N SER A 574 -11.45 21.57 -21.68
CA SER A 574 -10.92 22.18 -22.89
C SER A 574 -9.61 21.48 -23.28
N ALA A 575 -9.09 21.74 -24.47
CA ALA A 575 -7.75 21.28 -24.86
C ALA A 575 -6.64 21.79 -23.91
N ALA A 576 -6.87 22.90 -23.17
CA ALA A 576 -5.94 23.38 -22.15
C ALA A 576 -6.07 22.55 -20.85
N GLY A 577 -7.29 22.32 -20.36
CA GLY A 577 -7.53 21.47 -19.18
C GLY A 577 -7.04 20.04 -19.40
N GLY A 578 -7.25 19.52 -20.60
CA GLY A 578 -6.69 18.27 -21.07
C GLY A 578 -5.20 18.12 -20.88
N ARG A 579 -4.44 19.12 -21.35
CA ARG A 579 -2.99 19.17 -21.18
C ARG A 579 -2.56 19.23 -19.73
N VAL A 580 -3.36 19.83 -18.84
CA VAL A 580 -3.06 19.81 -17.39
C VAL A 580 -3.17 18.38 -16.85
N VAL A 581 -4.28 17.67 -17.13
CA VAL A 581 -4.47 16.28 -16.68
C VAL A 581 -3.42 15.35 -17.28
N SER A 582 -3.17 15.43 -18.59
CA SER A 582 -2.13 14.66 -19.26
C SER A 582 -0.74 14.97 -18.71
N GLY A 583 -0.45 16.24 -18.40
CA GLY A 583 0.82 16.66 -17.79
C GLY A 583 1.02 16.06 -16.40
N LEU A 584 -0.04 15.97 -15.59
CA LEU A 584 -0.01 15.28 -14.29
C LEU A 584 0.23 13.78 -14.45
N LEU A 585 -0.47 13.11 -15.37
CA LEU A 585 -0.24 11.69 -15.67
C LEU A 585 1.21 11.43 -16.10
N MET A 586 1.74 12.26 -17.00
CA MET A 586 3.15 12.19 -17.42
C MET A 586 4.11 12.41 -16.25
N ASN A 587 3.88 13.43 -15.43
CA ASN A 587 4.76 13.76 -14.32
C ASN A 587 4.78 12.66 -13.24
N LYS A 588 3.60 12.14 -12.86
CA LYS A 588 3.46 11.23 -11.73
C LYS A 588 3.72 9.78 -12.09
N PHE A 589 3.40 9.37 -13.31
CA PHE A 589 3.38 7.95 -13.67
C PHE A 589 4.16 7.63 -14.94
N LEU A 590 3.95 8.39 -16.02
CA LEU A 590 4.28 7.90 -17.37
C LEU A 590 5.64 8.34 -17.92
N LYS A 591 6.47 9.04 -17.13
CA LYS A 591 7.86 9.33 -17.50
C LYS A 591 8.83 8.22 -17.05
N ALA A 592 9.89 8.02 -17.82
CA ALA A 592 11.08 7.31 -17.37
C ALA A 592 11.72 8.08 -16.19
N ILE A 593 12.18 7.33 -15.17
CA ILE A 593 12.80 7.88 -13.94
C ILE A 593 14.05 8.68 -14.29
#